data_AF-A0A2X1N9K1-F1
#
_entry.id   AF-A0A2X1N9K1-F1
#
_cell.length_a   1.000
_cell.length_b   1.000
_cell.length_c   1.000
_cell.angle_alpha   90.00
_cell.angle_beta   90.00
_cell.angle_gamma   90.00
#
_symmetry.space_group_name_H-M   'P 1'
#
loop_
_entity.id
_entity.type
_entity.pdbx_description
1 polymer ?
#
loop_
_entity_poly.entity_id
_entity_poly.type
_entity_poly.pdbx_seq_one_letter_code
_entity_poly.pdbx_strand_id
1 'polypeptide(L)'
;MINAIYNDKQAEHYVNIPHHGQIDNIPADWAVEMTCKLGRDGATPHPRITHFDDKVMGLIHTIKGFEIAASNAALSGEFNDVLLALNLSPLVHSDRDAELLAREMILAHEKWLPNFADCIAELKKAH
;
A
#
# COMPACT_ATOMS: atom_id res chain seq x y z
N MET A 1 10.04 -13.12 13.89
CA MET A 1 8.74 -12.57 14.33
C MET A 1 8.00 -13.51 15.28
N ILE A 2 7.45 -14.64 14.82
CA ILE A 2 6.61 -15.56 15.63
C ILE A 2 7.29 -15.98 16.94
N ASN A 3 8.56 -16.37 16.89
CA ASN A 3 9.36 -16.73 18.06
C ASN A 3 9.51 -15.59 19.09
N ALA A 4 9.62 -14.34 18.62
CA ALA A 4 9.76 -13.18 19.50
C ALA A 4 8.45 -12.87 20.22
N ILE A 5 7.32 -13.00 19.52
CA ILE A 5 5.98 -12.84 20.10
C ILE A 5 5.69 -13.97 21.10
N TYR A 6 5.88 -15.22 20.68
CA TYR A 6 5.56 -16.38 21.50
C TYR A 6 6.40 -16.46 22.78
N ASN A 7 7.70 -16.19 22.70
CA ASN A 7 8.62 -16.26 23.84
C ASN A 7 8.87 -14.90 24.51
N ASP A 8 8.05 -13.88 24.21
CA ASP A 8 8.15 -12.53 24.77
C ASP A 8 9.59 -11.97 24.77
N LYS A 9 10.28 -12.08 23.64
CA LYS A 9 11.72 -11.78 23.58
C LYS A 9 12.04 -10.30 23.69
N GLN A 10 11.03 -9.43 23.54
CA GLN A 10 11.20 -7.98 23.50
C GLN A 10 12.27 -7.53 22.50
N ALA A 11 12.37 -8.27 21.39
CA ALA A 11 13.40 -8.08 20.38
C ALA A 11 13.01 -6.99 19.39
N GLU A 12 13.99 -6.25 18.88
CA GLU A 12 13.75 -5.23 17.84
C GLU A 12 13.58 -5.88 16.47
N HIS A 13 12.50 -5.52 15.76
CA HIS A 13 12.25 -5.90 14.38
C HIS A 13 11.69 -4.71 13.59
N TYR A 14 11.97 -4.66 12.29
CA TYR A 14 11.26 -3.79 11.35
C TYR A 14 10.01 -4.51 10.90
N VAL A 15 8.85 -3.88 11.11
CA VAL A 15 7.54 -4.47 10.79
C VAL A 15 6.58 -3.39 10.32
N ASN A 16 5.63 -3.80 9.49
CA ASN A 16 4.51 -2.97 9.07
C ASN A 16 3.42 -2.94 10.15
N ILE A 17 3.05 -1.75 10.60
CA ILE A 17 2.05 -1.54 11.64
C ILE A 17 1.21 -0.28 11.37
N PRO A 18 -0.04 -0.22 11.83
CA PRO A 18 -0.72 1.06 12.00
C PRO A 18 -0.03 1.83 13.14
N HIS A 19 0.50 3.02 12.86
CA HIS A 19 1.28 3.76 13.86
C HIS A 19 0.42 4.56 14.85
N HIS A 20 -0.87 4.76 14.58
CA HIS A 20 -1.84 5.41 15.47
C HIS A 20 -1.37 6.78 16.02
N GLY A 21 -0.72 7.58 15.18
CA GLY A 21 -0.24 8.92 15.54
C GLY A 21 1.11 8.94 16.27
N GLN A 22 1.83 7.81 16.38
CA GLN A 22 3.19 7.82 16.93
C GLN A 22 4.18 8.65 16.09
N ILE A 23 3.93 8.77 14.79
CA ILE A 23 4.57 9.75 13.92
C ILE A 23 3.62 10.93 13.77
N ASP A 24 4.07 12.13 14.12
CA ASP A 24 3.25 13.34 14.23
C ASP A 24 3.01 14.07 12.89
N ASN A 25 3.87 13.88 11.89
CA ASN A 25 3.81 14.57 10.60
C ASN A 25 3.19 13.74 9.46
N ILE A 26 2.51 12.63 9.77
CA ILE A 26 1.69 11.86 8.83
C ILE A 26 0.32 11.49 9.45
N PRO A 27 -0.71 11.20 8.63
CA PRO A 27 -2.01 10.75 9.12
C PRO A 27 -1.96 9.49 9.98
N ALA A 28 -2.64 9.51 11.13
CA ALA A 28 -2.56 8.45 12.16
C ALA A 28 -3.11 7.08 11.74
N ASP A 29 -3.89 7.02 10.66
CA ASP A 29 -4.49 5.82 10.10
C ASP A 29 -3.59 5.11 9.10
N TRP A 30 -2.42 5.66 8.80
CA TRP A 30 -1.47 5.05 7.87
C TRP A 30 -0.75 3.84 8.48
N ALA A 31 -0.55 2.82 7.66
CA ALA A 31 0.42 1.77 7.94
C ALA A 31 1.83 2.23 7.54
N VAL A 32 2.82 1.99 8.41
CA VAL A 32 4.23 2.30 8.20
C VAL A 32 5.11 1.11 8.57
N GLU A 33 6.27 1.01 7.95
CA GLU A 33 7.32 0.09 8.37
C GLU A 33 8.32 0.81 9.27
N MET A 34 8.42 0.38 10.53
CA MET A 34 9.36 0.97 11.48
C MET A 34 9.89 -0.04 12.49
N THR A 35 10.97 0.34 13.18
CA THR A 35 11.50 -0.47 14.28
C THR A 35 10.47 -0.56 15.40
N CYS A 36 10.11 -1.78 15.77
CA CYS A 36 9.23 -2.10 16.88
C CYS A 36 9.90 -3.09 17.83
N LYS A 37 9.54 -3.03 19.11
CA LYS A 37 9.81 -4.11 20.05
C LYS A 37 8.71 -5.16 19.92
N LEU A 38 9.08 -6.41 19.70
CA LEU A 38 8.15 -7.52 19.57
C LEU A 38 8.18 -8.38 20.83
N GLY A 39 7.03 -8.48 21.47
CA GLY A 39 6.79 -9.33 22.62
C GLY A 39 5.42 -9.98 22.56
N ARG A 40 4.94 -10.48 23.71
CA ARG A 40 3.64 -11.17 23.78
C ARG A 40 2.45 -10.31 23.36
N ASP A 41 2.53 -9.01 23.57
CA ASP A 41 1.46 -8.05 23.25
C ASP A 41 1.53 -7.57 21.78
N GLY A 42 2.38 -8.20 20.96
CA GLY A 42 2.58 -7.86 19.56
C GLY A 42 3.73 -6.88 19.36
N ALA A 43 3.58 -6.00 18.36
CA ALA A 43 4.58 -5.02 17.98
C ALA A 43 4.29 -3.66 18.63
N THR A 44 5.23 -3.16 19.43
CA THR A 44 5.18 -1.80 19.99
C THR A 44 6.21 -0.92 19.28
N PRO A 45 5.80 0.19 18.63
CA PRO A 45 6.75 1.02 17.90
C PRO A 45 7.81 1.64 18.80
N HIS A 46 9.08 1.60 18.37
CA HIS A 46 10.20 2.08 19.16
C HIS A 46 10.15 3.63 19.27
N PRO A 47 10.41 4.24 20.44
CA PRO A 47 10.33 5.70 20.65
C PRO A 47 11.44 6.52 19.96
N ARG A 48 12.22 5.91 19.07
CA ARG A 48 13.40 6.56 18.45
C ARG A 48 12.98 7.50 17.31
N ILE A 49 11.86 7.19 16.66
CA ILE A 49 11.32 7.96 15.55
C ILE A 49 9.88 8.31 15.92
N THR A 50 9.61 9.60 16.03
CA THR A 50 8.28 10.18 16.26
C THR A 50 7.92 11.24 15.23
N HIS A 51 8.84 11.54 14.33
CA HIS A 51 8.75 12.56 13.28
C HIS A 51 9.69 12.14 12.14
N PHE A 52 9.22 12.11 10.91
CA PHE A 52 10.10 11.88 9.75
C PHE A 52 10.80 13.18 9.34
N ASP A 53 12.01 13.08 8.77
CA ASP A 53 12.71 14.28 8.24
C ASP A 53 11.84 14.92 7.15
N ASP A 54 11.52 16.21 7.30
CA ASP A 54 10.69 16.97 6.36
C ASP A 54 11.17 16.88 4.91
N LYS A 55 12.47 16.67 4.69
CA LYS A 55 13.07 16.54 3.35
C LYS A 55 12.58 15.32 2.57
N VAL A 56 12.11 14.27 3.25
CA VAL A 56 11.63 13.03 2.60
C VAL A 56 10.11 12.96 2.48
N MET A 57 9.39 13.95 3.02
CA MET A 57 7.93 13.91 3.11
C MET A 57 7.25 13.87 1.74
N GLY A 58 7.78 14.58 0.75
CA GLY A 58 7.25 14.52 -0.62
C GLY A 58 7.25 13.09 -1.19
N LEU A 59 8.33 12.33 -0.95
CA LEU A 59 8.42 10.93 -1.40
C LEU A 59 7.46 10.03 -0.63
N ILE A 60 7.40 10.16 0.70
CA ILE A 60 6.49 9.37 1.55
C ILE A 60 5.04 9.54 1.09
N HIS A 61 4.59 10.78 0.91
CA HIS A 61 3.22 11.06 0.48
C HIS A 61 2.93 10.57 -0.94
N THR A 62 3.92 10.65 -1.84
CA THR A 62 3.75 10.17 -3.23
C THR A 62 3.53 8.66 -3.25
N ILE A 63 4.41 7.89 -2.59
CA ILE A 63 4.27 6.43 -2.53
C ILE A 63 3.00 6.03 -1.77
N LYS A 64 2.69 6.72 -0.67
CA LYS A 64 1.50 6.39 0.11
C LYS A 64 0.20 6.68 -0.63
N GLY A 65 0.15 7.77 -1.40
CA GLY A 65 -0.97 8.08 -2.27
C GLY A 65 -1.24 6.96 -3.29
N PHE A 66 -0.18 6.44 -3.91
CA PHE A 66 -0.26 5.26 -4.77
C PHE A 66 -0.77 4.02 -4.02
N GLU A 67 -0.20 3.68 -2.86
CA GLU A 67 -0.61 2.51 -2.08
C GLU A 67 -2.10 2.53 -1.71
N ILE A 68 -2.60 3.70 -1.27
CA ILE A 68 -4.01 3.88 -0.90
C ILE A 68 -4.91 3.73 -2.13
N ALA A 69 -4.57 4.41 -3.23
CA ALA A 69 -5.35 4.31 -4.48
C ALA A 69 -5.37 2.88 -5.02
N ALA A 70 -4.23 2.19 -5.03
CA ALA A 70 -4.13 0.80 -5.47
C ALA A 70 -4.94 -0.16 -4.57
N SER A 71 -4.91 0.07 -3.24
CA SER A 71 -5.72 -0.71 -2.29
C SER A 71 -7.22 -0.51 -2.53
N ASN A 72 -7.65 0.73 -2.78
CA ASN A 72 -9.03 1.05 -3.11
C ASN A 72 -9.46 0.38 -4.43
N ALA A 73 -8.61 0.44 -5.46
CA ALA A 73 -8.86 -0.22 -6.74
C ALA A 73 -8.99 -1.75 -6.59
N ALA A 74 -8.15 -2.37 -5.75
CA ALA A 74 -8.22 -3.81 -5.47
C ALA A 74 -9.54 -4.22 -4.78
N LEU A 75 -10.12 -3.32 -3.97
CA LEU A 75 -11.40 -3.52 -3.30
C LEU A 75 -12.60 -3.23 -4.21
N SER A 76 -12.55 -2.14 -4.98
CA SER A 76 -13.65 -1.72 -5.85
C SER A 76 -13.76 -2.58 -7.11
N GLY A 77 -12.63 -3.02 -7.67
CA GLY A 77 -12.61 -3.75 -8.94
C GLY A 77 -12.83 -2.86 -10.17
N GLU A 78 -12.85 -1.53 -9.98
CA GLU A 78 -13.19 -0.55 -11.02
C GLU A 78 -11.97 -0.15 -11.86
N PHE A 79 -12.15 -0.06 -13.18
CA PHE A 79 -11.06 0.28 -14.10
C PHE A 79 -10.47 1.66 -13.83
N ASN A 80 -11.33 2.66 -13.59
CA ASN A 80 -10.90 4.04 -13.35
C ASN A 80 -10.09 4.20 -12.05
N ASP A 81 -10.37 3.37 -11.03
CA ASP A 81 -9.60 3.39 -9.79
C ASP A 81 -8.19 2.81 -10.02
N VAL A 82 -8.06 1.81 -10.89
CA VAL A 82 -6.74 1.29 -11.32
C VAL A 82 -5.98 2.36 -12.10
N LEU A 83 -6.65 3.08 -13.02
CA LEU A 83 -6.01 4.19 -13.75
C LEU A 83 -5.51 5.28 -12.82
N LEU A 84 -6.32 5.68 -11.82
CA LEU A 84 -5.92 6.65 -10.81
C LEU A 84 -4.68 6.15 -10.06
N ALA A 85 -4.68 4.90 -9.60
CA ALA A 85 -3.55 4.32 -8.91
C ALA A 85 -2.28 4.36 -9.79
N LEU A 86 -2.36 3.86 -11.02
CA LEU A 86 -1.20 3.85 -11.92
C LEU A 86 -0.66 5.26 -12.20
N ASN A 87 -1.54 6.24 -12.43
CA ASN A 87 -1.12 7.63 -12.65
C ASN A 87 -0.48 8.30 -11.42
N LEU A 88 -0.77 7.82 -10.20
CA LEU A 88 -0.11 8.28 -8.97
C LEU A 88 1.25 7.60 -8.74
N SER A 89 1.55 6.51 -9.45
CA SER A 89 2.83 5.82 -9.32
C SER A 89 3.96 6.66 -9.96
N PRO A 90 5.07 6.91 -9.24
CA PRO A 90 6.20 7.68 -9.80
C PRO A 90 6.92 6.97 -10.96
N LEU A 91 6.59 5.69 -11.21
CA LEU A 91 7.17 4.88 -12.28
C LEU A 91 6.34 4.92 -13.58
N VAL A 92 5.16 5.54 -13.57
CA VAL A 92 4.30 5.66 -14.74
C VAL A 92 4.39 7.10 -15.23
N HIS A 93 4.75 7.26 -16.51
CA HIS A 93 5.11 8.57 -17.06
C HIS A 93 4.01 9.17 -17.96
N SER A 94 2.97 8.41 -18.29
CA SER A 94 1.86 8.92 -19.09
C SER A 94 0.55 8.17 -18.78
N ASP A 95 -0.55 8.91 -18.90
CA ASP A 95 -1.92 8.36 -18.75
C ASP A 95 -2.24 7.31 -19.82
N ARG A 96 -1.72 7.51 -21.04
CA ARG A 96 -1.86 6.54 -22.13
C ARG A 96 -1.17 5.22 -21.80
N ASP A 97 0.04 5.26 -21.24
CA ASP A 97 0.76 4.06 -20.83
C ASP A 97 0.05 3.39 -19.63
N ALA A 98 -0.50 4.18 -18.70
CA ALA A 98 -1.32 3.68 -17.60
C ALA A 98 -2.55 2.91 -18.11
N GLU A 99 -3.28 3.45 -19.09
CA GLU A 99 -4.48 2.80 -19.64
C GLU A 99 -4.16 1.48 -20.32
N LEU A 100 -3.13 1.48 -21.17
CA LEU A 100 -2.68 0.26 -21.85
C LEU A 100 -2.26 -0.80 -20.82
N LEU A 101 -1.43 -0.41 -19.85
CA LEU A 101 -0.95 -1.30 -18.80
C LEU A 101 -2.10 -1.87 -17.95
N ALA A 102 -3.04 -1.02 -17.50
CA ALA A 102 -4.19 -1.44 -16.71
C ALA A 102 -5.00 -2.51 -17.45
N ARG A 103 -5.34 -2.24 -18.71
CA ARG A 103 -6.15 -3.14 -19.54
C ARG A 103 -5.44 -4.48 -19.73
N GLU A 104 -4.18 -4.46 -20.16
CA GLU A 104 -3.42 -5.68 -20.43
C GLU A 104 -3.19 -6.51 -19.16
N MET A 105 -2.86 -5.86 -18.04
CA MET A 105 -2.61 -6.55 -16.77
C MET A 105 -3.88 -7.16 -16.17
N ILE A 106 -5.02 -6.45 -16.22
CA ILE A 106 -6.29 -6.97 -15.72
C ILE A 106 -6.71 -8.21 -16.53
N LEU A 107 -6.63 -8.14 -17.86
CA LEU A 107 -6.98 -9.27 -18.73
C LEU A 107 -6.01 -10.46 -18.56
N ALA A 108 -4.70 -10.19 -18.47
CA ALA A 108 -3.71 -11.24 -18.27
C ALA A 108 -3.88 -11.99 -16.94
N HIS A 109 -4.39 -11.32 -15.91
CA HIS A 109 -4.57 -11.87 -14.56
C HIS A 109 -6.03 -12.18 -14.22
N GLU A 110 -6.93 -12.28 -15.20
CA GLU A 110 -8.37 -12.45 -14.99
C GLU A 110 -8.75 -13.57 -14.00
N LYS A 111 -7.95 -14.65 -13.96
CA LYS A 111 -8.18 -15.81 -13.09
C LYS A 111 -7.96 -15.50 -11.61
N TRP A 112 -7.16 -14.48 -11.31
CA TRP A 112 -6.74 -14.11 -9.97
C TRP A 112 -7.42 -12.84 -9.46
N LEU A 113 -8.26 -12.20 -10.28
CA LEU A 113 -8.90 -10.92 -10.00
C LEU A 113 -10.43 -11.04 -9.92
N PRO A 114 -10.98 -11.78 -8.93
CA PRO A 114 -12.42 -12.01 -8.85
C PRO A 114 -13.23 -10.72 -8.65
N ASN A 115 -12.69 -9.73 -7.94
CA ASN A 115 -13.33 -8.42 -7.76
C ASN A 115 -13.45 -7.63 -9.06
N PHE A 116 -12.64 -7.95 -10.08
CA PHE A 116 -12.64 -7.27 -11.37
C PHE A 116 -13.51 -8.00 -12.41
N ALA A 117 -14.34 -8.97 -12.03
CA ALA A 117 -15.09 -9.80 -12.99
C ALA A 117 -15.94 -8.97 -13.96
N ASP A 118 -16.65 -7.96 -13.46
CA ASP A 118 -17.47 -7.05 -14.28
C ASP A 118 -16.60 -6.16 -15.17
N CYS A 119 -15.51 -5.61 -14.62
CA CYS A 119 -14.52 -4.85 -15.38
C CYS A 119 -13.92 -5.68 -16.53
N ILE A 120 -13.52 -6.93 -16.27
CA ILE A 120 -12.98 -7.86 -17.26
C ILE A 120 -14.02 -8.14 -18.35
N ALA A 121 -15.29 -8.35 -17.98
CA ALA A 121 -16.36 -8.59 -18.93
C ALA A 121 -16.55 -7.39 -19.88
N GLU A 122 -16.50 -6.16 -19.37
CA GLU A 122 -16.56 -4.95 -20.19
C GLU A 122 -15.32 -4.78 -21.08
N LEU A 123 -14.12 -5.00 -20.54
CA LEU A 123 -12.87 -4.88 -21.29
C LEU A 123 -12.80 -5.87 -22.45
N LYS A 124 -13.34 -7.09 -22.29
CA LYS A 124 -13.41 -8.10 -23.36
C LYS A 124 -14.42 -7.78 -24.45
N LYS A 125 -15.47 -7.00 -24.17
CA LYS A 125 -16.43 -6.55 -25.19
C LYS A 125 -15.84 -5.47 -26.11
N ALA A 126 -14.90 -4.69 -25.57
CA ALA A 126 -14.23 -3.61 -26.29
C ALA A 126 -12.99 -4.08 -27.08
N HIS A 127 -12.70 -5.38 -27.08
CA HIS A 127 -11.59 -6.03 -27.79
C HIS A 127 -12.10 -6.77 -29.02
#